data_AF-A0A5B9QMT1-F1
#
_entry.id   AF-A0A5B9QMT1-F1
#
_cell.length_a   1.000
_cell.length_b   1.000
_cell.length_c   1.000
_cell.angle_alpha   90.00
_cell.angle_beta   90.00
_cell.angle_gamma   90.00
#
_symmetry.space_group_name_H-M   'P 1'
#
loop_
_entity.id
_entity.type
_entity.pdbx_description
1 polymer ?
#
loop_
_entity_poly.entity_id
_entity_poly.type
_entity_poly.pdbx_seq_one_letter_code
_entity_poly.pdbx_strand_id
1 'polypeptide(L)'
;MATKKATTARTSKAAAPKATKSTRAKKTVSKPAASTSKAKAKDKPKAPGVIASIIEVLTKATKTKPVTKEQLLAQLVKRFPERTPEAMTRTINCQVPSRLLSDKGIKVQSTDKAPKGYWIA
;
A
#
# COMPACT_ATOMS: atom_id res chain seq x y z
N MET A 1 -7.24 31.23 61.95
CA MET A 1 -8.42 31.61 61.14
C MET A 1 -7.94 32.10 59.78
N ALA A 2 -8.69 31.78 58.71
CA ALA A 2 -8.59 32.23 57.30
C ALA A 2 -7.39 31.72 56.46
N THR A 3 -7.48 30.60 55.73
CA THR A 3 -8.04 30.35 54.36
C THR A 3 -7.27 30.95 53.17
N LYS A 4 -6.81 30.05 52.27
CA LYS A 4 -6.63 30.19 50.79
C LYS A 4 -6.09 28.86 50.23
N LYS A 5 -6.94 27.96 49.73
CA LYS A 5 -7.22 27.63 48.30
C LYS A 5 -6.04 27.80 47.31
N ALA A 6 -5.65 26.64 46.75
CA ALA A 6 -5.44 26.32 45.32
C ALA A 6 -4.21 26.85 44.54
N THR A 7 -3.57 25.88 43.87
CA THR A 7 -2.85 25.93 42.58
C THR A 7 -1.42 26.46 42.58
N THR A 8 -0.45 25.55 42.35
CA THR A 8 0.63 25.73 41.36
C THR A 8 1.22 24.35 41.02
N ALA A 9 0.87 23.87 39.83
CA ALA A 9 1.52 22.75 39.15
C ALA A 9 2.59 23.31 38.21
N ARG A 10 3.87 22.97 38.44
CA ARG A 10 5.07 23.07 37.56
C ARG A 10 6.30 23.09 38.48
N THR A 11 7.38 22.33 38.31
CA THR A 11 8.14 22.01 37.10
C THR A 11 9.19 20.92 37.43
N SER A 12 9.35 19.93 36.55
CA SER A 12 10.65 19.46 36.02
C SER A 12 10.35 18.29 35.06
N LYS A 13 10.42 18.49 33.74
CA LYS A 13 11.61 18.48 32.88
C LYS A 13 11.91 17.06 32.36
N ALA A 14 12.03 17.00 31.02
CA ALA A 14 12.67 15.97 30.20
C ALA A 14 11.82 14.81 29.63
N ALA A 15 11.66 14.90 28.30
CA ALA A 15 11.94 13.85 27.31
C ALA A 15 11.11 12.55 27.34
N ALA A 16 10.23 12.44 26.33
CA ALA A 16 9.80 11.18 25.75
C ALA A 16 11.01 10.34 25.29
N PRO A 17 10.91 9.00 25.30
CA PRO A 17 10.33 8.35 24.13
C PRO A 17 9.38 7.18 24.42
N LYS A 18 8.36 7.09 23.55
CA LYS A 18 7.59 5.89 23.22
C LYS A 18 8.53 4.75 22.81
N ALA A 19 8.28 3.53 23.30
CA ALA A 19 8.28 2.30 22.49
C ALA A 19 7.97 1.08 23.35
N THR A 20 6.71 0.65 23.31
CA THR A 20 6.24 -0.67 23.70
C THR A 20 6.91 -1.74 22.84
N LYS A 21 7.96 -2.38 23.39
CA LYS A 21 8.67 -3.49 22.77
C LYS A 21 7.90 -4.79 22.97
N SER A 22 6.89 -5.02 22.13
CA SER A 22 6.32 -6.36 21.89
C SER A 22 6.85 -6.86 20.55
N THR A 23 7.90 -7.67 20.59
CA THR A 23 8.43 -8.44 19.46
C THR A 23 8.79 -9.81 20.01
N ARG A 24 7.80 -10.71 20.00
CA ARG A 24 7.53 -11.71 18.95
C ARG A 24 8.54 -12.84 18.99
N ALA A 25 8.05 -13.94 19.55
CA ALA A 25 8.66 -15.25 19.62
C ALA A 25 9.19 -15.75 18.26
N LYS A 26 10.37 -16.33 18.35
CA LYS A 26 11.05 -17.15 17.35
C LYS A 26 10.61 -18.61 17.55
N LYS A 27 9.89 -19.19 16.58
CA LYS A 27 10.04 -20.59 16.15
C LYS A 27 9.07 -20.92 15.00
N THR A 28 9.66 -21.40 13.90
CA THR A 28 9.24 -22.52 13.04
C THR A 28 7.74 -22.63 12.76
N VAL A 29 7.29 -22.64 11.49
CA VAL A 29 7.00 -23.90 10.77
C VAL A 29 6.67 -23.59 9.29
N SER A 30 7.17 -24.46 8.40
CA SER A 30 6.70 -24.78 7.04
C SER A 30 6.91 -23.82 5.87
N LYS A 31 8.06 -24.01 5.23
CA LYS A 31 8.12 -24.18 3.77
C LYS A 31 7.38 -25.49 3.38
N PRO A 32 6.46 -25.44 2.42
CA PRO A 32 6.34 -26.52 1.45
C PRO A 32 6.75 -25.99 0.09
N ALA A 33 7.90 -26.47 -0.38
CA ALA A 33 8.20 -26.46 -1.79
C ALA A 33 7.58 -27.70 -2.43
N ALA A 34 6.90 -27.45 -3.54
CA ALA A 34 6.72 -28.30 -4.72
C ALA A 34 5.59 -29.36 -4.78
N SER A 35 5.07 -29.44 -6.02
CA SER A 35 4.06 -30.34 -6.63
C SER A 35 2.61 -30.07 -6.20
N THR A 36 1.62 -29.86 -7.06
CA THR A 36 1.36 -30.28 -8.45
C THR A 36 0.20 -29.38 -8.93
N SER A 37 0.17 -28.80 -10.12
CA SER A 37 -0.29 -29.50 -11.33
C SER A 37 -0.03 -28.64 -12.57
N LYS A 38 0.63 -29.25 -13.56
CA LYS A 38 0.51 -28.86 -14.97
C LYS A 38 -0.96 -29.04 -15.36
N ALA A 39 -1.73 -27.97 -15.40
CA ALA A 39 -2.89 -27.90 -16.27
C ALA A 39 -2.50 -27.01 -17.45
N LYS A 40 -2.36 -27.63 -18.64
CA LYS A 40 -2.35 -26.92 -19.91
C LYS A 40 -3.70 -26.22 -20.06
N ALA A 41 -3.83 -25.02 -19.52
CA ALA A 41 -4.97 -24.16 -19.77
C ALA A 41 -4.75 -23.50 -21.13
N LYS A 42 -5.38 -24.11 -22.14
CA LYS A 42 -5.94 -23.52 -23.37
C LYS A 42 -5.71 -22.01 -23.45
N ASP A 43 -4.97 -21.56 -24.47
CA ASP A 43 -4.70 -20.16 -24.81
C ASP A 43 -5.99 -19.31 -24.82
N LYS A 44 -6.44 -18.91 -23.64
CA LYS A 44 -7.38 -17.79 -23.49
C LYS A 44 -6.56 -16.54 -23.77
N PRO A 45 -7.13 -15.55 -24.49
CA PRO A 45 -6.47 -14.26 -24.67
C PRO A 45 -6.06 -13.78 -23.27
N LYS A 46 -4.75 -13.58 -23.09
CA LYS A 46 -4.16 -13.21 -21.81
C LYS A 46 -4.87 -11.93 -21.34
N ALA A 47 -5.81 -12.06 -20.41
CA ALA A 47 -6.45 -10.92 -19.81
C ALA A 47 -5.34 -9.99 -19.28
N PRO A 48 -5.49 -8.65 -19.42
CA PRO A 48 -4.50 -7.73 -18.89
C PRO A 48 -4.26 -8.08 -17.42
N GLY A 49 -3.01 -8.33 -17.06
CA GLY A 49 -2.68 -8.62 -15.66
C GLY A 49 -2.93 -7.41 -14.77
N VAL A 50 -2.95 -7.64 -13.45
CA VAL A 50 -3.14 -6.56 -12.45
C VAL A 50 -2.23 -5.35 -12.71
N ILE A 51 -0.97 -5.59 -13.11
CA ILE A 51 0.01 -4.54 -13.41
C ILE A 51 -0.40 -3.74 -14.67
N ALA A 52 -0.87 -4.42 -15.73
CA ALA A 52 -1.33 -3.75 -16.94
C ALA A 52 -2.54 -2.84 -16.64
N SER A 53 -3.50 -3.33 -15.85
CA SER A 53 -4.63 -2.51 -15.41
C SER A 53 -4.20 -1.33 -14.53
N ILE A 54 -3.21 -1.49 -13.65
CA ILE A 54 -2.65 -0.37 -12.88
C ILE A 54 -2.10 0.70 -13.81
N ILE A 55 -1.36 0.30 -14.86
CA ILE A 55 -0.81 1.24 -15.85
C ILE A 55 -1.94 1.94 -16.60
N GLU A 56 -2.93 1.21 -17.11
CA GLU A 56 -4.09 1.80 -17.81
C GLU A 56 -4.80 2.87 -16.98
N VAL A 57 -4.96 2.64 -15.67
CA VAL A 57 -5.57 3.60 -14.75
C VAL A 57 -4.68 4.82 -14.55
N LEU A 58 -3.37 4.61 -14.38
CA LEU A 58 -2.40 5.69 -14.20
C LEU A 58 -2.14 6.49 -15.49
N THR A 59 -2.32 5.91 -16.67
CA THR A 59 -2.23 6.61 -17.97
C THR A 59 -3.43 7.53 -18.18
N LYS A 60 -4.59 7.17 -17.64
CA LYS A 60 -5.78 8.04 -17.61
C LYS A 60 -5.72 9.09 -16.50
N ALA A 61 -4.89 8.86 -15.50
CA ALA A 61 -4.65 9.81 -14.41
C ALA A 61 -3.79 10.97 -14.91
N THR A 62 -4.08 12.17 -14.41
CA THR A 62 -3.32 13.37 -14.74
C THR A 62 -3.03 14.15 -13.47
N LYS A 63 -2.16 15.18 -13.57
CA LYS A 63 -1.85 16.05 -12.43
C LYS A 63 -3.10 16.73 -11.84
N THR A 64 -4.13 16.99 -12.65
CA THR A 64 -5.39 17.61 -12.19
C THR A 64 -6.35 16.61 -11.55
N LYS A 65 -6.25 15.32 -11.90
CA LYS A 65 -7.03 14.22 -11.33
C LYS A 65 -6.10 13.06 -10.96
N PRO A 66 -5.32 13.22 -9.87
CA PRO A 66 -4.41 12.18 -9.44
C PRO A 66 -5.20 11.02 -8.83
N VAL A 67 -4.75 9.79 -9.05
CA VAL A 67 -5.46 8.61 -8.55
C VAL A 67 -4.80 8.10 -7.28
N THR A 68 -5.59 7.90 -6.23
CA THR A 68 -5.11 7.36 -4.96
C THR A 68 -5.02 5.83 -5.01
N LYS A 69 -4.26 5.25 -4.08
CA LYS A 69 -4.14 3.78 -3.97
C LYS A 69 -5.48 3.11 -3.70
N GLU A 70 -6.33 3.76 -2.92
CA GLU A 70 -7.67 3.27 -2.58
C GLU A 70 -8.58 3.24 -3.81
N GLN A 71 -8.52 4.28 -4.65
CA GLN A 71 -9.24 4.28 -5.92
C GLN A 71 -8.70 3.23 -6.89
N LEU A 72 -7.38 3.07 -6.97
CA LEU A 72 -6.77 1.99 -7.76
C LEU A 72 -7.30 0.63 -7.30
N LEU A 73 -7.34 0.40 -5.99
CA LEU A 73 -7.83 -0.85 -5.41
C LEU A 73 -9.29 -1.08 -5.75
N ALA A 74 -10.16 -0.08 -5.58
CA ALA A 74 -11.58 -0.20 -5.90
C ALA A 74 -11.80 -0.58 -7.38
N GLN A 75 -11.05 0.03 -8.28
CA GLN A 75 -11.10 -0.31 -9.71
C GLN A 75 -10.54 -1.71 -10.01
N LEU A 76 -9.46 -2.10 -9.33
CA LEU A 76 -8.84 -3.41 -9.48
C LEU A 76 -9.73 -4.54 -8.95
N VAL A 77 -10.37 -4.38 -7.80
CA VAL A 77 -11.30 -5.37 -7.23
C VAL A 77 -12.52 -5.56 -8.14
N LYS A 78 -13.03 -4.46 -8.72
CA LYS A 78 -14.11 -4.53 -9.71
C LYS A 78 -13.69 -5.23 -11.01
N ARG A 79 -12.42 -5.14 -11.39
CA ARG A 79 -11.85 -5.77 -12.60
C ARG A 79 -11.42 -7.21 -12.38
N PHE A 80 -10.89 -7.56 -11.21
CA PHE A 80 -10.43 -8.90 -10.87
C PHE A 80 -11.05 -9.34 -9.53
N PRO A 81 -12.34 -9.72 -9.53
CA PRO A 81 -13.00 -10.20 -8.32
C PRO A 81 -12.42 -11.51 -7.80
N GLU A 82 -11.67 -12.27 -8.62
CA GLU A 82 -11.00 -13.50 -8.21
C GLU A 82 -9.83 -13.28 -7.25
N ARG A 83 -9.36 -12.04 -7.07
CA ARG A 83 -8.25 -11.71 -6.17
C ARG A 83 -8.74 -11.00 -4.92
N THR A 84 -8.06 -11.26 -3.81
CA THR A 84 -8.35 -10.56 -2.55
C THR A 84 -7.85 -9.11 -2.58
N PRO A 85 -8.60 -8.18 -1.96
CA PRO A 85 -8.21 -6.77 -1.90
C PRO A 85 -6.87 -6.59 -1.20
N GLU A 86 -6.54 -7.37 -0.16
CA GLU A 86 -5.24 -7.30 0.51
C GLU A 86 -4.06 -7.62 -0.41
N ALA A 87 -4.18 -8.67 -1.24
CA ALA A 87 -3.14 -9.04 -2.19
C ALA A 87 -2.96 -7.95 -3.26
N MET A 88 -4.05 -7.31 -3.68
CA MET A 88 -4.02 -6.15 -4.58
C MET A 88 -3.38 -4.94 -3.93
N THR A 89 -3.72 -4.60 -2.68
CA THR A 89 -3.11 -3.50 -1.93
C THR A 89 -1.60 -3.66 -1.88
N ARG A 90 -1.12 -4.87 -1.55
CA ARG A 90 0.31 -5.17 -1.50
C ARG A 90 0.96 -4.97 -2.87
N THR A 91 0.29 -5.44 -3.93
CA THR A 91 0.75 -5.25 -5.30
C THR A 91 0.84 -3.77 -5.66
N ILE A 92 -0.19 -2.98 -5.39
CA ILE A 92 -0.23 -1.52 -5.64
C ILE A 92 0.91 -0.82 -4.87
N ASN A 93 1.09 -1.15 -3.60
CA ASN A 93 2.13 -0.57 -2.75
C ASN A 93 3.54 -0.84 -3.25
N CYS A 94 3.80 -2.03 -3.81
CA CYS A 94 5.09 -2.36 -4.40
C CYS A 94 5.26 -1.80 -5.81
N GLN A 95 4.19 -1.81 -6.61
CA GLN A 95 4.26 -1.52 -8.04
C GLN A 95 4.36 -0.02 -8.32
N VAL A 96 3.45 0.77 -7.75
CA VAL A 96 3.27 2.19 -8.07
C VAL A 96 4.50 3.06 -7.78
N PRO A 97 5.20 2.95 -6.64
CA PRO A 97 6.28 3.89 -6.33
C PRO A 97 7.62 3.58 -7.02
N SER A 98 7.88 2.34 -7.45
CA SER A 98 9.23 1.96 -7.90
C SER A 98 9.25 0.95 -9.04
N ARG A 99 8.49 -0.15 -8.95
CA ARG A 99 8.58 -1.22 -9.96
C ARG A 99 8.07 -0.79 -11.33
N LEU A 100 7.07 0.09 -11.41
CA LEU A 100 6.60 0.60 -12.71
C LEU A 100 7.72 1.29 -13.50
N LEU A 101 8.63 1.97 -12.80
CA LEU A 101 9.80 2.57 -13.44
C LEU A 101 10.82 1.49 -13.86
N SER A 102 11.14 0.53 -12.97
CA SER A 102 12.14 -0.51 -13.25
C SER A 102 11.70 -1.53 -14.30
N ASP A 103 10.46 -2.00 -14.25
CA ASP A 103 9.93 -3.06 -15.13
C ASP A 103 9.37 -2.53 -16.45
N LYS A 104 8.90 -1.28 -16.48
CA LYS A 104 8.18 -0.70 -17.64
C LYS A 104 8.74 0.62 -18.12
N GLY A 105 9.71 1.21 -17.43
CA GLY A 105 10.23 2.54 -17.77
C GLY A 105 9.23 3.68 -17.52
N ILE A 106 8.14 3.42 -16.79
CA ILE A 106 7.07 4.39 -16.58
C ILE A 106 7.35 5.21 -15.33
N LYS A 107 7.59 6.51 -15.51
CA LYS A 107 7.82 7.44 -14.40
C LYS A 107 6.49 7.90 -13.81
N VAL A 108 6.15 7.35 -12.64
CA VAL A 108 5.00 7.79 -11.86
C VAL A 108 5.36 9.02 -11.04
N GLN A 109 4.56 10.06 -11.19
CA GLN A 109 4.58 11.24 -10.34
C GLN A 109 3.65 11.03 -9.14
N SER A 110 3.99 11.63 -8.01
CA SER A 110 3.16 11.62 -6.81
C SER A 110 3.11 13.00 -6.17
N THR A 111 2.00 13.29 -5.50
CA THR A 111 1.90 14.49 -4.65
C THR A 111 2.47 14.21 -3.26
N ASP A 112 3.07 15.25 -2.66
CA ASP A 112 3.58 15.19 -1.28
C ASP A 112 2.45 15.28 -0.24
N LYS A 113 1.31 15.88 -0.61
CA LYS A 113 0.16 16.06 0.28
C LYS A 113 -0.60 14.74 0.47
N ALA A 114 -1.04 14.47 1.71
CA ALA A 114 -1.94 13.37 2.00
C ALA A 114 -3.39 13.75 1.63
N PRO A 115 -4.16 12.86 0.94
CA PRO A 115 -3.79 11.53 0.47
C PRO A 115 -2.86 11.57 -0.77
N LYS A 116 -1.86 10.67 -0.78
CA LYS A 116 -0.90 10.55 -1.89
C LYS A 116 -1.60 10.04 -3.15
N GLY A 117 -1.82 10.95 -4.09
CA GLY A 117 -2.27 10.67 -5.45
C GLY A 117 -1.10 10.42 -6.40
N TYR A 118 -1.33 9.57 -7.40
CA TYR A 118 -0.36 9.11 -8.39
C TYR A 118 -0.87 9.36 -9.81
N TRP A 119 0.02 9.75 -10.72
CA TRP A 119 -0.27 9.93 -12.15
C TRP A 119 0.99 9.71 -12.99
N ILE A 120 0.82 9.47 -14.29
CA ILE A 120 1.92 9.49 -15.26
C ILE A 120 1.96 10.90 -15.88
N ALA A 121 3.15 11.47 -16.00
CA ALA A 121 3.38 12.77 -16.63
C ALA A 121 4.12 12.60 -17.95
#